data_AF-A0A0A0P2N8-F1
#
_entry.id   AF-A0A0A0P2N8-F1
#
_cell.length_a   1.000
_cell.length_b   1.000
_cell.length_c   1.000
_cell.angle_alpha   90.00
_cell.angle_beta   90.00
_cell.angle_gamma   90.00
#
_symmetry.space_group_name_H-M   'P 1'
#
loop_
_entity.id
_entity.type
_entity.pdbx_description
1 polymer ?
#
loop_
_entity_poly.entity_id
_entity_poly.type
_entity_poly.pdbx_seq_one_letter_code
_entity_poly.pdbx_strand_id
1 'polypeptide(L)'
;IELARPIFHLRVYETVKKILECVCTNCGKLKVDDRDRNLFSTLNRLQPKYRLKYVHEAAKGVMVCEEDEGPDEQGNLPPPGHGGCGHRQPLVRREGTKMFAVYKKVEEEADAKSRKDNAPVVADKRNLSAQECHNILKKMSATDMEILGLSEEFARPDWMVLTVLPVPPAPVRPSVVSPGKASAQDDLTYKLAEIIKANASLQKAEQEGSPAYIINQFIELLQYHVVTYMDN
;
A
#
# COMPACT_ATOMS: atom_id res chain seq x y z
N ILE A 1 -10.54 -5.88 -17.08
CA ILE A 1 -11.69 -5.83 -16.15
C ILE A 1 -11.41 -4.68 -15.19
N GLU A 2 -12.28 -3.67 -15.16
CA GLU A 2 -12.22 -2.62 -14.15
C GLU A 2 -12.73 -3.16 -12.83
N LEU A 3 -11.91 -3.09 -11.78
CA LEU A 3 -12.27 -3.60 -10.46
C LEU A 3 -13.05 -2.51 -9.71
N ALA A 4 -14.14 -2.89 -9.04
CA ALA A 4 -14.97 -1.99 -8.25
C ALA A 4 -14.19 -1.37 -7.08
N ARG A 5 -13.22 -2.10 -6.54
CA ARG A 5 -12.23 -1.62 -5.57
C ARG A 5 -10.82 -2.04 -5.96
N PRO A 6 -9.79 -1.26 -5.62
CA PRO A 6 -8.41 -1.68 -5.80
C PRO A 6 -8.10 -2.92 -4.95
N ILE A 7 -7.29 -3.82 -5.50
CA ILE A 7 -6.94 -5.12 -4.91
C ILE A 7 -5.41 -5.25 -4.85
N PHE A 8 -4.90 -5.84 -3.78
CA PHE A 8 -3.45 -6.06 -3.67
C PHE A 8 -3.00 -7.22 -4.57
N HIS A 9 -1.89 -7.04 -5.26
CA HIS A 9 -1.19 -8.15 -5.89
C HIS A 9 -0.21 -8.79 -4.89
N LEU A 10 -0.45 -10.05 -4.50
CA LEU A 10 0.34 -10.71 -3.43
C LEU A 10 1.84 -10.79 -3.69
N ARG A 11 2.27 -11.00 -4.94
CA ARG A 11 3.68 -11.09 -5.32
C ARG A 11 4.48 -9.81 -5.04
N VAL A 12 3.84 -8.65 -5.15
CA VAL A 12 4.46 -7.34 -4.89
C VAL A 12 4.00 -6.73 -3.56
N TYR A 13 3.20 -7.45 -2.78
CA TYR A 13 2.64 -6.99 -1.51
C TYR A 13 3.72 -6.55 -0.51
N GLU A 14 4.80 -7.32 -0.39
CA GLU A 14 5.89 -6.97 0.53
C GLU A 14 6.64 -5.71 0.06
N THR A 15 6.74 -5.51 -1.25
CA THR A 15 7.31 -4.28 -1.83
C THR A 15 6.42 -3.09 -1.51
N VAL A 16 5.10 -3.21 -1.71
CA VAL A 16 4.12 -2.17 -1.35
C VAL A 16 4.22 -1.81 0.12
N LYS A 17 4.24 -2.81 1.01
CA LYS A 17 4.38 -2.60 2.45
C LYS A 17 5.65 -1.82 2.78
N LYS A 18 6.80 -2.22 2.22
CA LYS A 18 8.08 -1.51 2.43
C LYS A 18 8.03 -0.07 1.94
N ILE A 19 7.44 0.19 0.77
CA ILE A 19 7.29 1.54 0.23
C ILE A 19 6.40 2.39 1.16
N LEU A 20 5.29 1.85 1.65
CA LEU A 20 4.41 2.53 2.60
C LEU A 20 5.10 2.84 3.94
N GLU A 21 6.06 2.01 4.36
CA GLU A 21 6.89 2.30 5.54
C GLU A 21 7.93 3.40 5.25
N CYS A 22 8.29 3.61 3.98
CA CYS A 22 9.24 4.65 3.54
C CYS A 22 8.61 6.03 3.34
N VAL A 23 7.30 6.12 3.10
CA VAL A 23 6.62 7.38 2.77
C VAL A 23 5.64 7.81 3.85
N CYS A 24 5.36 9.12 3.89
CA CYS A 24 4.35 9.67 4.77
C CYS A 24 2.95 9.21 4.34
N THR A 25 2.19 8.59 5.25
CA THR A 25 0.81 8.12 4.97
C THR A 25 -0.19 9.25 4.69
N ASN A 26 0.18 10.51 4.93
CA ASN A 26 -0.67 11.67 4.67
C ASN A 26 -0.25 12.42 3.40
N CYS A 27 0.98 12.95 3.33
CA CYS A 27 1.44 13.75 2.19
C CYS A 27 2.13 12.95 1.07
N GLY A 28 2.52 11.68 1.30
CA GLY A 28 3.20 10.86 0.30
C GLY A 28 4.69 11.15 0.11
N LYS A 29 5.26 12.11 0.86
CA LYS A 29 6.69 12.44 0.82
C LYS A 29 7.52 11.31 1.42
N LEU A 30 8.71 11.06 0.87
CA LEU A 30 9.66 10.12 1.44
C LEU A 30 10.09 10.58 2.85
N LYS A 31 10.21 9.67 3.82
CA LYS A 31 10.57 10.01 5.21
C LYS A 31 12.07 10.24 5.42
N VAL A 32 12.91 9.86 4.46
CA VAL A 32 14.35 10.10 4.50
C VAL A 32 14.67 11.33 3.66
N ASP A 33 15.71 12.05 4.06
CA ASP A 33 16.13 13.31 3.48
C ASP A 33 17.62 13.27 3.12
N ASP A 34 18.07 14.17 2.25
CA ASP A 34 19.48 14.25 1.77
C ASP A 34 20.48 14.61 2.90
N ARG A 35 19.95 14.95 4.09
CA ARG A 35 20.75 15.15 5.31
C ARG A 35 21.53 13.90 5.71
N ASP A 36 21.02 12.70 5.43
CA ASP A 36 21.76 11.46 5.65
C ASP A 36 22.76 11.21 4.51
N ARG A 37 23.89 11.90 4.58
CA ARG A 37 24.96 11.80 3.57
C ARG A 37 25.50 10.37 3.42
N ASN A 38 25.44 9.55 4.47
CA ASN A 38 25.89 8.16 4.42
C ASN A 38 24.93 7.30 3.60
N LEU A 39 23.62 7.48 3.80
CA LEU A 39 22.61 6.83 2.98
C LEU A 39 22.76 7.23 1.51
N PHE A 40 22.77 8.52 1.19
CA PHE A 40 22.78 8.98 -0.20
C PHE A 40 24.09 8.65 -0.94
N SER A 41 25.24 8.70 -0.26
CA SER A 41 26.51 8.23 -0.85
C SER A 41 26.49 6.73 -1.19
N THR A 42 25.77 5.93 -0.41
CA THR A 42 25.55 4.50 -0.67
C THR A 42 24.57 4.31 -1.84
N LEU A 43 23.45 5.03 -1.85
CA LEU A 43 22.43 4.94 -2.92
C LEU A 43 22.98 5.31 -4.30
N ASN A 44 23.89 6.28 -4.35
CA ASN A 44 24.54 6.71 -5.60
C ASN A 44 25.47 5.64 -6.21
N ARG A 45 25.98 4.71 -5.39
CA ARG A 45 26.83 3.60 -5.84
C ARG A 45 26.03 2.33 -6.14
N LEU A 46 24.77 2.26 -5.70
CA LEU A 46 23.91 1.10 -5.85
C LEU A 46 23.07 1.15 -7.13
N GLN A 47 22.84 -0.03 -7.72
CA GLN A 47 21.84 -0.19 -8.76
C GLN A 47 20.43 0.10 -8.20
N PRO A 48 19.52 0.70 -8.98
CA PRO A 48 18.17 1.09 -8.53
C PRO A 48 17.41 -0.03 -7.81
N LYS A 49 17.47 -1.26 -8.33
CA LYS A 49 16.80 -2.44 -7.77
C LYS A 49 17.14 -2.76 -6.30
N TYR A 50 18.28 -2.29 -5.79
CA TYR A 50 18.70 -2.54 -4.41
C TYR A 50 18.40 -1.38 -3.45
N ARG A 51 18.04 -0.20 -3.97
CA ARG A 51 17.89 1.03 -3.18
C ARG A 51 16.80 0.94 -2.12
N LEU A 52 15.64 0.38 -2.48
CA LEU A 52 14.49 0.21 -1.57
C LEU A 52 14.88 -0.44 -0.23
N LYS A 53 15.78 -1.43 -0.23
CA LYS A 53 16.20 -2.10 1.01
C LYS A 53 16.89 -1.15 1.99
N TYR A 54 17.77 -0.29 1.48
CA TYR A 54 18.54 0.65 2.30
C TYR A 54 17.68 1.83 2.76
N VAL A 55 16.85 2.36 1.86
CA VAL A 55 15.90 3.42 2.20
C VAL A 55 14.90 2.93 3.24
N HIS A 56 14.40 1.70 3.10
CA HIS A 56 13.49 1.08 4.06
C HIS A 56 14.10 0.92 5.45
N GLU A 57 15.37 0.50 5.53
CA GLU A 57 16.06 0.35 6.81
C GLU A 57 16.21 1.69 7.55
N ALA A 58 16.48 2.77 6.82
CA ALA A 58 16.56 4.12 7.38
C ALA A 58 15.17 4.70 7.73
N ALA A 59 14.16 4.46 6.89
CA ALA A 59 12.84 5.08 7.02
C ALA A 59 11.90 4.40 8.03
N LYS A 60 12.02 3.08 8.24
CA LYS A 60 11.09 2.32 9.10
C LYS A 60 11.04 2.79 10.56
N GLY A 61 12.12 3.44 11.04
CA GLY A 61 12.23 3.99 12.39
C GLY A 61 11.61 5.38 12.53
N VAL A 62 11.36 6.07 11.43
CA VAL A 62 10.84 7.45 11.40
C VAL A 62 9.33 7.44 11.64
N MET A 63 8.93 7.89 12.82
CA MET A 63 7.54 7.87 13.30
C MET A 63 6.83 9.23 13.17
N VAL A 64 7.51 10.26 12.68
CA VAL A 64 6.97 11.61 12.49
C VAL A 64 7.47 12.15 11.16
N CYS A 65 6.59 12.76 10.38
CA CYS A 65 6.96 13.46 9.16
C CYS A 65 7.41 14.89 9.54
N GLU A 66 8.71 15.13 9.58
CA GLU A 66 9.30 16.40 10.05
C GLU A 66 8.82 17.58 9.18
N GLU A 67 8.17 18.56 9.82
CA GLU A 67 7.79 19.83 9.21
C GLU A 67 8.98 20.80 9.23
N ASP A 68 8.99 21.77 8.31
CA ASP A 68 9.99 22.83 8.31
C ASP A 68 9.72 23.83 9.43
N GLU A 69 10.79 24.31 10.06
CA GLU A 69 10.67 25.35 11.07
C GLU A 69 10.07 26.62 10.45
N GLY A 70 9.11 27.21 11.16
CA GLY A 70 8.49 28.47 10.76
C GLY A 70 9.49 29.63 10.82
N PRO A 71 9.12 30.82 10.29
CA PRO A 71 9.96 32.00 10.39
C PRO A 71 10.26 32.33 11.86
N ASP A 72 11.52 32.67 12.14
CA ASP A 72 11.98 33.10 13.46
C ASP A 72 11.28 34.39 13.91
N GLU A 73 11.43 34.78 15.18
CA GLU A 73 10.88 36.06 15.71
C GLU A 73 11.34 37.31 14.93
N GLN A 74 12.42 37.20 14.15
CA GLN A 74 12.92 38.25 13.26
C GLN A 74 12.41 38.15 11.81
N GLY A 75 11.52 37.21 11.50
CA GLY A 75 10.93 37.02 10.17
C GLY A 75 11.84 36.35 9.14
N ASN A 76 13.02 35.88 9.56
CA ASN A 76 13.90 35.08 8.70
C ASN A 76 13.42 33.63 8.68
N LEU A 77 13.35 33.03 7.49
CA LEU A 77 13.10 31.60 7.38
C LEU A 77 14.42 30.84 7.59
N PRO A 78 14.45 29.83 8.48
CA PRO A 78 15.57 28.91 8.56
C PRO A 78 15.75 28.15 7.23
N PRO A 79 16.93 27.54 6.99
CA PRO A 79 17.15 26.74 5.78
C PRO A 79 16.06 25.66 5.64
N PRO A 80 15.59 25.40 4.40
CA PRO A 80 14.50 24.47 4.17
C PRO A 80 14.85 23.11 4.76
N GLY A 81 13.96 22.62 5.60
CA GLY A 81 14.11 21.37 6.27
C GLY A 81 13.62 20.20 5.41
N HIS A 82 12.97 19.23 6.06
CA HIS A 82 12.51 18.01 5.42
C HIS A 82 11.27 18.27 4.59
N GLY A 83 10.55 19.38 4.82
CA GLY A 83 9.34 19.81 4.13
C GLY A 83 8.20 18.81 4.23
N GLY A 84 8.08 18.14 5.38
CA GLY A 84 6.99 17.24 5.72
C GLY A 84 5.75 17.96 6.26
N CYS A 85 4.80 17.21 6.82
CA CYS A 85 3.48 17.72 7.23
C CYS A 85 3.14 17.50 8.71
N GLY A 86 4.10 17.13 9.55
CA GLY A 86 3.90 16.86 10.98
C GLY A 86 3.13 15.57 11.30
N HIS A 87 2.61 14.84 10.31
CA HIS A 87 1.77 13.67 10.55
C HIS A 87 2.55 12.52 11.21
N ARG A 88 2.00 11.96 12.29
CA ARG A 88 2.54 10.76 12.95
C ARG A 88 2.39 9.56 12.03
N GLN A 89 3.46 8.79 11.91
CA GLN A 89 3.54 7.67 11.00
C GLN A 89 3.18 6.36 11.71
N PRO A 90 2.32 5.53 11.13
CA PRO A 90 2.04 4.20 11.68
C PRO A 90 3.13 3.20 11.32
N LEU A 91 3.21 2.13 12.11
CA LEU A 91 3.86 0.89 11.71
C LEU A 91 2.92 0.08 10.82
N VAL A 92 3.38 -0.29 9.63
CA VAL A 92 2.58 -1.06 8.67
C VAL A 92 2.77 -2.55 8.93
N ARG A 93 1.71 -3.23 9.38
CA ARG A 93 1.72 -4.68 9.62
C ARG A 93 0.92 -5.43 8.58
N ARG A 94 1.40 -6.61 8.20
CA ARG A 94 0.70 -7.55 7.35
C ARG A 94 0.09 -8.65 8.20
N GLU A 95 -1.18 -8.94 7.97
CA GLU A 95 -1.86 -10.11 8.54
C GLU A 95 -2.65 -10.80 7.41
N GLY A 96 -2.11 -11.90 6.89
CA GLY A 96 -2.67 -12.56 5.71
C GLY A 96 -2.63 -11.66 4.47
N THR A 97 -3.81 -11.37 3.91
CA THR A 97 -4.05 -10.47 2.77
C THR A 97 -4.41 -9.04 3.18
N LYS A 98 -4.48 -8.75 4.49
CA LYS A 98 -4.86 -7.44 5.04
C LYS A 98 -3.63 -6.68 5.54
N MET A 99 -3.69 -5.36 5.39
CA MET A 99 -2.68 -4.44 5.87
C MET A 99 -3.25 -3.60 7.01
N PHE A 100 -2.46 -3.38 8.05
CA PHE A 100 -2.86 -2.62 9.22
C PHE A 100 -1.87 -1.51 9.49
N ALA A 101 -2.38 -0.31 9.75
CA ALA A 101 -1.65 0.79 10.31
C ALA A 101 -1.76 0.72 11.84
N VAL A 102 -0.62 0.58 12.53
CA VAL A 102 -0.55 0.52 13.99
C VAL A 102 0.15 1.75 14.51
N TYR A 103 -0.58 2.60 15.24
CA TYR A 103 -0.01 3.77 15.89
C TYR A 103 0.47 3.41 17.30
N LYS A 104 1.75 3.68 17.57
CA LYS A 104 2.26 3.63 18.95
C LYS A 104 1.66 4.82 19.70
N LYS A 105 0.96 4.57 20.80
CA LYS A 105 0.64 5.63 21.76
C LYS A 105 1.96 6.10 22.36
N VAL A 106 2.19 7.41 22.31
CA VAL A 106 3.19 8.02 23.21
C VAL A 106 2.56 7.92 24.58
N GLU A 107 3.22 7.23 25.50
CA GLU A 107 2.89 7.36 26.91
C GLU A 107 3.10 8.84 27.23
N GLU A 108 2.03 9.61 27.34
CA GLU A 108 2.12 10.88 28.04
C GLU A 108 2.55 10.53 29.47
N GLU A 109 3.71 11.02 29.89
CA GLU A 109 4.24 10.96 31.26
C GLU A 109 3.36 11.74 32.27
N ALA A 110 2.04 11.75 32.11
CA ALA A 110 1.08 12.48 32.94
C ALA A 110 0.20 11.58 33.82
N ASP A 111 0.17 10.26 33.63
CA ASP A 111 -0.76 9.38 34.36
C ASP A 111 -0.11 8.13 35.01
N ALA A 112 1.14 8.27 35.45
CA ALA A 112 1.85 7.22 36.20
C ALA A 112 1.31 6.96 37.62
N LYS A 113 0.15 7.50 38.01
CA LYS A 113 -0.39 7.35 39.38
C LYS A 113 -1.81 6.80 39.51
N SER A 114 -2.49 6.42 38.42
CA SER A 114 -3.94 6.13 38.52
C SER A 114 -4.45 4.90 37.76
N ARG A 115 -3.61 3.96 37.29
CA ARG A 115 -4.13 2.69 36.72
C ARG A 115 -3.41 1.45 37.24
N LYS A 116 -3.87 1.03 38.42
CA LYS A 116 -3.82 -0.36 38.88
C LYS A 116 -4.88 -1.11 38.07
N ASP A 117 -4.50 -1.66 36.91
CA ASP A 117 -5.11 -2.84 36.30
C ASP A 117 -4.41 -3.15 34.99
N ASN A 118 -4.11 -4.43 34.80
CA ASN A 118 -3.34 -5.04 33.73
C ASN A 118 -4.12 -5.03 32.39
N ALA A 119 -4.57 -3.86 31.94
CA ALA A 119 -5.24 -3.68 30.66
C ALA A 119 -4.17 -3.59 29.55
N PRO A 120 -4.21 -4.47 28.53
CA PRO A 120 -3.23 -4.41 27.45
C PRO A 120 -3.29 -3.05 26.78
N VAL A 121 -2.12 -2.42 26.58
CA VAL A 121 -1.97 -1.18 25.82
C VAL A 121 -2.44 -1.46 24.39
N VAL A 122 -3.72 -1.20 24.11
CA VAL A 122 -4.30 -1.38 22.78
C VAL A 122 -3.73 -0.29 21.89
N ALA A 123 -2.68 -0.63 21.15
CA ALA A 123 -2.20 0.16 20.03
C ALA A 123 -3.36 0.35 19.05
N ASP A 124 -3.55 1.58 18.57
CA ASP A 124 -4.67 1.88 17.67
C ASP A 124 -4.37 1.21 16.32
N LYS A 125 -5.06 0.09 16.07
CA LYS A 125 -4.86 -0.78 14.91
C LYS A 125 -5.99 -0.51 13.94
N ARG A 126 -5.67 0.21 12.87
CA ARG A 126 -6.61 0.55 11.79
C ARG A 126 -6.30 -0.31 10.56
N ASN A 127 -7.34 -0.86 9.94
CA ASN A 127 -7.20 -1.50 8.63
C ASN A 127 -6.80 -0.44 7.60
N LEU A 128 -5.69 -0.68 6.89
CA LEU A 128 -5.22 0.16 5.80
C LEU A 128 -5.65 -0.50 4.49
N SER A 129 -6.75 0.00 3.93
CA SER A 129 -7.36 -0.57 2.73
C SER A 129 -6.45 -0.42 1.51
N ALA A 130 -6.63 -1.30 0.51
CA ALA A 130 -5.93 -1.19 -0.77
C ALA A 130 -6.17 0.16 -1.47
N GLN A 131 -7.38 0.72 -1.32
CA GLN A 131 -7.70 2.05 -1.82
C GLN A 131 -6.88 3.15 -1.14
N GLU A 132 -6.78 3.13 0.19
CA GLU A 132 -5.96 4.10 0.93
C GLU A 132 -4.49 3.97 0.56
N CYS A 133 -3.98 2.74 0.44
CA CYS A 133 -2.61 2.49 -0.02
C CYS A 133 -2.37 3.08 -1.41
N HIS A 134 -3.25 2.79 -2.37
CA HIS A 134 -3.14 3.30 -3.73
C HIS A 134 -3.13 4.84 -3.74
N ASN A 135 -3.99 5.49 -2.93
CA ASN A 135 -4.03 6.94 -2.82
C ASN A 135 -2.75 7.53 -2.22
N ILE A 136 -2.12 6.86 -1.25
CA ILE A 136 -0.84 7.28 -0.66
C ILE A 136 0.27 7.17 -1.69
N LEU A 137 0.39 6.00 -2.34
CA LEU A 137 1.44 5.75 -3.34
C LEU A 137 1.33 6.69 -4.54
N LYS A 138 0.11 7.09 -4.91
CA LYS A 138 -0.15 8.04 -6.00
C LYS A 138 0.37 9.46 -5.72
N LYS A 139 0.50 9.85 -4.44
CA LYS A 139 1.00 11.17 -4.03
C LYS A 139 2.52 11.31 -4.12
N MET A 140 3.24 10.20 -4.30
CA MET A 140 4.71 10.22 -4.35
C MET A 140 5.21 11.06 -5.53
N SER A 141 6.27 11.83 -5.30
CA SER A 141 6.94 12.61 -6.35
C SER A 141 7.88 11.74 -7.19
N ALA A 142 8.19 12.18 -8.41
CA ALA A 142 9.14 11.50 -9.29
C ALA A 142 10.53 11.37 -8.62
N THR A 143 10.99 12.43 -7.97
CA THR A 143 12.25 12.45 -7.21
C THR A 143 12.27 11.40 -6.10
N ASP A 144 11.19 11.28 -5.32
CA ASP A 144 11.09 10.27 -4.26
C ASP A 144 11.10 8.84 -4.83
N MET A 145 10.46 8.64 -5.98
CA MET A 145 10.45 7.36 -6.69
C MET A 145 11.87 6.96 -7.13
N GLU A 146 12.64 7.88 -7.70
CA GLU A 146 14.02 7.61 -8.14
C GLU A 146 14.97 7.27 -6.96
N ILE A 147 14.80 7.93 -5.82
CA ILE A 147 15.56 7.65 -4.59
C ILE A 147 15.31 6.21 -4.12
N LEU A 148 14.05 5.76 -4.16
CA LEU A 148 13.68 4.38 -3.86
C LEU A 148 14.14 3.36 -4.92
N GLY A 149 14.59 3.83 -6.09
CA GLY A 149 14.97 3.01 -7.22
C GLY A 149 13.79 2.54 -8.09
N LEU A 150 12.67 3.27 -8.01
CA LEU A 150 11.50 3.12 -8.88
C LEU A 150 11.61 4.06 -10.10
N SER A 151 10.67 3.94 -11.03
CA SER A 151 10.61 4.75 -12.26
C SER A 151 9.20 5.29 -12.45
N GLU A 152 9.09 6.59 -12.74
CA GLU A 152 7.80 7.23 -13.04
C GLU A 152 7.15 6.69 -14.33
N GLU A 153 7.97 6.30 -15.32
CA GLU A 153 7.49 5.84 -16.62
C GLU A 153 7.12 4.37 -16.64
N PHE A 154 7.90 3.53 -15.96
CA PHE A 154 7.80 2.06 -16.10
C PHE A 154 7.39 1.33 -14.82
N ALA A 155 7.56 1.94 -13.65
CA ALA A 155 7.45 1.22 -12.38
C ALA A 155 6.89 2.11 -11.26
N ARG A 156 5.76 2.78 -11.53
CA ARG A 156 5.11 3.60 -10.51
C ARG A 156 4.60 2.72 -9.35
N PRO A 157 4.77 3.17 -8.09
CA PRO A 157 4.36 2.39 -6.94
C PRO A 157 2.84 2.18 -6.87
N ASP A 158 2.04 3.15 -7.35
CA ASP A 158 0.58 3.03 -7.34
C ASP A 158 0.04 1.90 -8.23
N TRP A 159 0.80 1.47 -9.25
CA TRP A 159 0.45 0.34 -10.13
C TRP A 159 0.62 -1.03 -9.47
N MET A 160 1.33 -1.10 -8.33
CA MET A 160 1.44 -2.33 -7.56
C MET A 160 0.11 -2.72 -6.88
N VAL A 161 -0.85 -1.79 -6.82
CA VAL A 161 -2.23 -2.05 -6.41
C VAL A 161 -3.09 -2.12 -7.68
N LEU A 162 -3.74 -3.25 -7.91
CA LEU A 162 -4.52 -3.52 -9.10
C LEU A 162 -5.85 -2.77 -9.05
N THR A 163 -6.06 -1.82 -9.96
CA THR A 163 -7.35 -1.17 -10.22
C THR A 163 -8.02 -1.75 -11.47
N VAL A 164 -7.21 -2.20 -12.42
CA VAL A 164 -7.64 -2.87 -13.66
C VAL A 164 -6.91 -4.19 -13.78
N LEU A 165 -7.67 -5.27 -13.90
CA LEU A 165 -7.13 -6.61 -14.14
C LEU A 165 -7.02 -6.87 -15.65
N PRO A 166 -5.82 -7.10 -16.21
CA PRO A 166 -5.66 -7.45 -17.62
C PRO A 166 -6.26 -8.83 -17.91
N VAL A 167 -6.96 -8.96 -19.04
CA VAL A 167 -7.56 -10.22 -19.48
C VAL A 167 -6.71 -10.81 -20.60
N PRO A 168 -6.14 -12.02 -20.42
CA PRO A 168 -5.36 -12.65 -21.46
C PRO A 168 -6.21 -13.02 -22.68
N PRO A 169 -5.65 -12.95 -23.91
CA PRO A 169 -6.37 -13.29 -25.12
C PRO A 169 -6.62 -14.80 -25.22
N ALA A 170 -7.57 -15.22 -26.07
CA ALA A 170 -7.98 -16.62 -26.20
C ALA A 170 -6.83 -17.64 -26.41
N PRO A 171 -5.74 -17.34 -27.16
CA PRO A 171 -4.63 -18.27 -27.30
C PRO A 171 -3.92 -18.63 -25.98
N VAL A 172 -3.97 -17.75 -24.98
CA VAL A 172 -3.40 -17.97 -23.64
C VAL A 172 -4.37 -18.75 -22.73
N ARG A 173 -5.65 -18.82 -23.11
CA ARG A 173 -6.73 -19.52 -22.38
C ARG A 173 -7.56 -20.40 -23.34
N PRO A 174 -6.93 -21.40 -23.98
CA PRO A 174 -7.53 -22.16 -25.09
C PRO A 174 -8.68 -23.05 -24.62
N SER A 175 -9.79 -23.05 -25.35
CA SER A 175 -10.88 -23.99 -25.10
C SER A 175 -10.53 -25.40 -25.61
N VAL A 176 -10.87 -26.43 -24.85
CA VAL A 176 -10.69 -27.82 -25.25
C VAL A 176 -11.97 -28.31 -25.93
N VAL A 177 -11.88 -28.59 -27.22
CA VAL A 177 -12.98 -29.19 -28.00
C VAL A 177 -12.65 -30.67 -28.22
N SER A 178 -13.44 -31.55 -27.63
CA SER A 178 -13.37 -32.99 -27.91
C SER A 178 -14.45 -33.38 -28.91
N PRO A 179 -14.15 -34.17 -29.96
CA PRO A 179 -15.14 -34.62 -30.93
C PRO A 179 -16.31 -35.33 -30.23
N GLY A 180 -17.54 -34.88 -30.48
CA GLY A 180 -18.75 -35.46 -29.89
C GLY A 180 -19.06 -35.05 -28.44
N LYS A 181 -18.27 -34.16 -27.82
CA LYS A 181 -18.55 -33.57 -26.49
C LYS A 181 -18.74 -32.06 -26.58
N ALA A 182 -19.44 -31.49 -25.60
CA ALA A 182 -19.52 -30.04 -25.44
C ALA A 182 -18.11 -29.46 -25.21
N SER A 183 -17.87 -28.26 -25.73
CA SER A 183 -16.62 -27.54 -25.53
C SER A 183 -16.41 -27.26 -24.03
N ALA A 184 -15.23 -27.62 -23.51
CA ALA A 184 -14.78 -27.19 -22.19
C ALA A 184 -13.95 -25.92 -22.32
N GLN A 185 -14.16 -24.96 -21.41
CA GLN A 185 -13.33 -23.75 -21.37
C GLN A 185 -12.07 -24.01 -20.52
N ASP A 186 -11.06 -23.19 -20.72
CA ASP A 186 -9.84 -23.19 -19.90
C ASP A 186 -10.12 -22.74 -18.46
N ASP A 187 -9.34 -23.22 -17.49
CA ASP A 187 -9.47 -22.87 -16.07
C ASP A 187 -9.32 -21.38 -15.81
N LEU A 188 -8.45 -20.67 -16.56
CA LEU A 188 -8.34 -19.21 -16.47
C LEU A 188 -9.65 -18.53 -16.86
N THR A 189 -10.36 -19.08 -17.85
CA THR A 189 -11.66 -18.52 -18.29
C THR A 189 -12.72 -18.71 -17.20
N TYR A 190 -12.76 -19.87 -16.55
CA TYR A 190 -13.65 -20.08 -15.40
C TYR A 190 -13.32 -19.14 -14.25
N LYS A 191 -12.04 -18.97 -13.93
CA LYS A 191 -11.62 -18.08 -12.83
C LYS A 191 -11.93 -16.61 -13.11
N LEU A 192 -11.72 -16.16 -14.34
CA LEU A 192 -12.10 -14.81 -14.78
C LEU A 192 -13.62 -14.59 -14.66
N ALA A 193 -14.44 -15.61 -14.96
CA ALA A 193 -15.89 -15.52 -14.77
C ALA A 193 -16.27 -15.37 -13.29
N GLU A 194 -15.59 -16.04 -12.36
CA GLU A 194 -15.77 -15.84 -10.93
C GLU A 194 -15.40 -14.41 -10.49
N ILE A 195 -14.26 -13.90 -10.97
CA ILE A 195 -13.81 -12.53 -10.69
C ILE A 195 -14.87 -11.52 -11.15
N ILE A 196 -15.40 -11.68 -12.37
CA ILE A 196 -16.44 -10.79 -12.92
C ILE A 196 -17.69 -10.81 -12.03
N LYS A 197 -18.14 -12.00 -11.60
CA LYS A 197 -19.30 -12.15 -10.72
C LYS A 197 -19.07 -11.47 -9.37
N ALA A 198 -17.93 -11.74 -8.71
CA ALA A 198 -17.58 -11.14 -7.43
C ALA A 198 -17.49 -9.61 -7.53
N ASN A 199 -16.91 -9.09 -8.62
CA ASN A 199 -16.78 -7.67 -8.89
C ASN A 199 -18.15 -6.99 -9.07
N ALA A 200 -19.06 -7.61 -9.82
CA ALA A 200 -20.42 -7.12 -10.01
C ALA A 200 -21.23 -7.14 -8.70
N SER A 201 -21.09 -8.19 -7.89
CA SER A 201 -21.72 -8.27 -6.57
C SER A 201 -21.23 -7.18 -5.63
N LEU A 202 -19.92 -6.89 -5.60
CA LEU A 202 -19.36 -5.79 -4.83
C LEU A 202 -19.92 -4.45 -5.29
N GLN A 203 -19.91 -4.18 -6.60
CA GLN A 203 -20.42 -2.93 -7.16
C GLN A 203 -21.91 -2.71 -6.83
N LYS A 204 -22.72 -3.77 -6.91
CA LYS A 204 -24.14 -3.74 -6.54
C LYS A 204 -24.32 -3.45 -5.05
N ALA A 205 -23.56 -4.12 -4.18
CA ALA A 205 -23.64 -3.91 -2.74
C ALA A 205 -23.30 -2.46 -2.34
N GLU A 206 -22.33 -1.83 -3.03
CA GLU A 206 -21.98 -0.42 -2.82
C GLU A 206 -23.09 0.53 -3.30
N GLN A 207 -23.70 0.26 -4.46
CA GLN A 207 -24.80 1.06 -4.99
C GLN A 207 -26.05 1.01 -4.10
N GLU A 208 -26.32 -0.15 -3.49
CA GLU A 208 -27.43 -0.35 -2.56
C GLU A 208 -27.16 0.25 -1.17
N GLY A 209 -25.97 0.81 -0.92
CA GLY A 209 -25.61 1.38 0.37
C GLY A 209 -25.46 0.34 1.47
N SER A 210 -25.00 -0.87 1.12
CA SER A 210 -24.80 -1.95 2.08
C SER A 210 -23.87 -1.54 3.23
N PRO A 211 -24.08 -2.05 4.46
CA PRO A 211 -23.19 -1.82 5.58
C PRO A 211 -21.72 -2.13 5.26
N ALA A 212 -20.79 -1.35 5.85
CA ALA A 212 -19.36 -1.47 5.58
C ALA A 212 -18.79 -2.88 5.84
N TYR A 213 -19.33 -3.62 6.83
CA TYR A 213 -18.87 -4.98 7.11
C TYR A 213 -19.19 -5.96 5.95
N ILE A 214 -20.34 -5.78 5.27
CA ILE A 214 -20.74 -6.59 4.12
C ILE A 214 -19.87 -6.24 2.92
N ILE A 215 -19.65 -4.94 2.67
CA ILE A 215 -18.76 -4.48 1.60
C ILE A 215 -17.36 -5.08 1.79
N ASN A 216 -16.82 -5.06 3.02
CA ASN A 216 -15.53 -5.67 3.32
C ASN A 216 -15.49 -7.18 3.03
N GLN A 217 -16.57 -7.93 3.30
CA GLN A 217 -16.65 -9.34 2.93
C GLN A 217 -16.60 -9.56 1.41
N PHE A 218 -17.30 -8.72 0.63
CA PHE A 218 -17.23 -8.78 -0.84
C PHE A 218 -15.84 -8.38 -1.38
N ILE A 219 -15.18 -7.39 -0.77
CA ILE A 219 -13.80 -7.02 -1.09
C ILE A 219 -12.85 -8.20 -0.83
N GLU A 220 -13.00 -8.87 0.31
CA GLU A 220 -12.19 -10.05 0.66
C GLU A 220 -12.40 -11.21 -0.32
N LEU A 221 -13.64 -11.44 -0.74
CA LEU A 221 -13.97 -12.44 -1.75
C LEU A 221 -13.32 -12.08 -3.10
N LEU A 222 -13.41 -10.83 -3.55
CA LEU A 222 -12.78 -10.36 -4.78
C LEU A 222 -11.24 -10.50 -4.69
N GLN A 223 -10.64 -10.09 -3.57
CA GLN A 223 -9.22 -10.25 -3.29
C GLN A 223 -8.79 -11.72 -3.39
N TYR A 224 -9.58 -12.65 -2.86
CA TYR A 224 -9.32 -14.08 -2.96
C TYR A 224 -9.33 -14.58 -4.40
N HIS A 225 -10.35 -14.24 -5.20
CA HIS A 225 -10.43 -14.69 -6.59
C HIS A 225 -9.30 -14.11 -7.47
N VAL A 226 -8.94 -12.84 -7.28
CA VAL A 226 -7.82 -12.22 -8.02
C VAL A 226 -6.48 -12.84 -7.62
N VAL A 227 -6.29 -13.14 -6.34
CA VAL A 227 -5.06 -13.79 -5.85
C VAL A 227 -4.91 -15.18 -6.45
N THR A 228 -5.93 -16.02 -6.30
CA THR A 228 -5.91 -17.41 -6.77
C THR A 228 -5.88 -17.51 -8.30
N TYR A 229 -6.25 -16.44 -9.01
CA TYR A 229 -6.05 -16.32 -10.46
C TYR A 229 -4.60 -16.08 -10.86
N MET A 230 -3.85 -15.29 -10.09
CA MET A 230 -2.46 -14.95 -10.40
C MET A 230 -1.45 -15.99 -9.87
N ASP A 231 -1.72 -16.53 -8.69
CA ASP A 231 -0.83 -17.42 -7.95
C ASP A 231 -1.69 -18.36 -7.10
N ASN A 232 -1.81 -19.61 -7.54
CA ASN A 232 -2.62 -20.66 -6.89
C ASN A 232 -1.72 -21.61 -6.10
#